data_AF-A0A3M6HT16-F1
#
_entry.id   AF-A0A3M6HT16-F1
#
_cell.length_a   1.000
_cell.length_b   1.000
_cell.length_c   1.000
_cell.angle_alpha   90.00
_cell.angle_beta   90.00
_cell.angle_gamma   90.00
#
_symmetry.space_group_name_H-M   'P 1'
#
loop_
_entity.id
_entity.type
_entity.pdbx_description
1 polymer ?
#
loop_
_entity_poly.entity_id
_entity_poly.type
_entity_poly.pdbx_seq_one_letter_code
_entity_poly.pdbx_strand_id
1 'polypeptide(L)'
;MTAQPQITAQELSKASVVVQGLSAYEYILFDAEIDMANAEQKARYCPLLMAIGERQKQLAEEILSSWNSTDGMLAQLSKFPNQRYADSHEAIAELLRVQVTALDSLKKKLGTPLGRQSKGQPQPFQADAWRSKSSLSSLEASLISAETVWTGVDNKGLRSLLPAEQKPLADKIDAAYATSRKLLSELKPPLADLLATEAGRQQLNAFYDSLNAVHRLHEGELAKALGIQLGFNANDGD
;
A
#
# COMPACT_ATOMS: atom_id res chain seq x y z
N MET A 1 -32.31 -12.09 -12.44
CA MET A 1 -30.94 -12.67 -12.45
C MET A 1 -31.01 -13.97 -11.68
N THR A 2 -30.89 -15.10 -12.36
CA THR A 2 -30.79 -16.41 -11.69
C THR A 2 -29.46 -16.46 -10.96
N ALA A 3 -29.49 -16.64 -9.64
CA ALA A 3 -28.28 -16.82 -8.85
C ALA A 3 -27.56 -18.07 -9.36
N GLN A 4 -26.34 -17.94 -9.88
CA GLN A 4 -25.52 -19.09 -10.22
C GLN A 4 -25.05 -19.75 -8.92
N PRO A 5 -25.45 -21.00 -8.64
CA PRO A 5 -25.19 -21.62 -7.34
C PRO A 5 -23.73 -22.05 -7.14
N GLN A 6 -22.89 -22.02 -8.18
CA GLN A 6 -21.46 -22.28 -8.08
C GLN A 6 -20.69 -21.26 -8.90
N ILE A 7 -20.21 -20.21 -8.24
CA ILE A 7 -19.23 -19.28 -8.80
C ILE A 7 -17.85 -19.89 -8.58
N THR A 8 -17.08 -20.04 -9.65
CA THR A 8 -15.70 -20.56 -9.60
C THR A 8 -14.67 -19.43 -9.66
N ALA A 9 -13.42 -19.72 -9.27
CA ALA A 9 -12.31 -18.75 -9.39
C ALA A 9 -12.06 -18.32 -10.85
N GLN A 10 -12.28 -19.23 -11.82
CA GLN A 10 -12.12 -18.96 -13.24
C GLN A 10 -13.21 -18.04 -13.81
N GLU A 11 -14.44 -18.13 -13.29
CA GLU A 11 -15.49 -17.19 -13.64
C GLU A 11 -15.24 -15.83 -12.98
N LEU A 12 -14.75 -15.81 -11.74
CA LEU A 12 -14.36 -14.58 -11.06
C LEU A 12 -13.25 -13.84 -11.80
N SER A 13 -12.22 -14.52 -12.33
CA SER A 13 -11.12 -13.83 -13.04
C SER A 13 -11.57 -13.02 -14.25
N LYS A 14 -12.77 -13.31 -14.79
CA LYS A 14 -13.39 -12.58 -15.91
C LYS A 14 -14.39 -11.50 -15.46
N ALA A 15 -14.71 -11.42 -14.17
CA ALA A 15 -15.68 -10.49 -13.62
C ALA A 15 -15.06 -9.08 -13.41
N SER A 16 -15.83 -8.15 -12.82
CA SER A 16 -15.27 -6.86 -12.37
C SER A 16 -14.30 -7.06 -11.20
N VAL A 17 -13.21 -6.29 -11.15
CA VAL A 17 -12.24 -6.32 -10.04
C VAL A 17 -12.89 -6.06 -8.67
N VAL A 18 -14.00 -5.31 -8.67
CA VAL A 18 -14.78 -4.97 -7.47
C VAL A 18 -15.31 -6.19 -6.74
N VAL A 19 -15.58 -7.29 -7.45
CA VAL A 19 -16.18 -8.52 -6.88
C VAL A 19 -15.17 -9.66 -6.67
N GLN A 20 -13.89 -9.44 -6.97
CA GLN A 20 -12.84 -10.47 -6.91
C GLN A 20 -11.81 -10.24 -5.80
N GLY A 21 -11.67 -9.00 -5.34
CA GLY A 21 -10.57 -8.56 -4.50
C GLY A 21 -10.80 -8.76 -3.00
N LEU A 22 -9.79 -8.39 -2.22
CA LEU A 22 -9.87 -8.36 -0.76
C LEU A 22 -11.02 -7.47 -0.24
N SER A 23 -11.43 -6.44 -0.98
CA SER A 23 -12.59 -5.61 -0.63
C SER A 23 -13.93 -6.35 -0.73
N ALA A 24 -14.07 -7.26 -1.71
CA ALA A 24 -15.24 -8.12 -1.82
C ALA A 24 -15.26 -9.17 -0.71
N TYR A 25 -14.08 -9.73 -0.40
CA TYR A 25 -13.88 -10.63 0.72
C TYR A 25 -14.25 -9.97 2.06
N GLU A 26 -13.79 -8.73 2.27
CA GLU A 26 -14.09 -7.92 3.43
C GLU A 26 -15.59 -7.64 3.56
N TYR A 27 -16.26 -7.24 2.47
CA TYR A 27 -17.70 -7.01 2.46
C TYR A 27 -18.47 -8.24 2.95
N ILE A 28 -18.16 -9.42 2.40
CA ILE A 28 -18.88 -10.65 2.75
C ILE A 28 -18.69 -11.05 4.22
N LEU A 29 -17.52 -10.76 4.80
CA LEU A 29 -17.19 -11.18 6.17
C LEU A 29 -17.54 -10.17 7.26
N PHE A 30 -17.53 -8.87 6.94
CA PHE A 30 -17.58 -7.81 7.96
C PHE A 30 -18.73 -6.83 7.78
N ASP A 31 -19.49 -6.90 6.69
CA ASP A 31 -20.68 -6.05 6.54
C ASP A 31 -21.80 -6.53 7.48
N ALA A 32 -22.35 -5.61 8.28
CA ALA A 32 -23.32 -5.93 9.32
C ALA A 32 -24.65 -6.49 8.78
N GLU A 33 -24.95 -6.23 7.50
CA GLU A 33 -26.15 -6.72 6.83
C GLU A 33 -26.02 -8.20 6.40
N ILE A 34 -24.81 -8.78 6.50
CA ILE A 34 -24.57 -10.18 6.15
C ILE A 34 -24.51 -11.04 7.42
N ASP A 35 -25.51 -11.92 7.54
CA ASP A 35 -25.57 -12.92 8.61
C ASP A 35 -25.24 -14.31 8.06
N MET A 36 -24.00 -14.74 8.28
CA MET A 36 -23.54 -16.09 7.89
C MET A 36 -24.16 -17.23 8.72
N ALA A 37 -24.88 -16.92 9.82
CA ALA A 37 -25.68 -17.92 10.53
C ALA A 37 -27.01 -18.19 9.83
N ASN A 38 -27.53 -17.24 9.04
CA ASN A 38 -28.70 -17.46 8.20
C ASN A 38 -28.38 -18.43 7.05
N ALA A 39 -29.18 -19.49 6.91
CA ALA A 39 -28.92 -20.57 5.95
C ALA A 39 -28.96 -20.10 4.48
N GLU A 40 -29.87 -19.18 4.13
CA GLU A 40 -30.03 -18.68 2.77
C GLU A 40 -28.85 -17.77 2.39
N GLN A 41 -28.46 -16.87 3.29
CA GLN A 41 -27.30 -16.01 3.08
C GLN A 41 -26.00 -16.81 3.02
N LYS A 42 -25.82 -17.80 3.91
CA LYS A 42 -24.68 -18.70 3.88
C LYS A 42 -24.60 -19.48 2.57
N ALA A 43 -25.73 -20.03 2.10
CA ALA A 43 -25.78 -20.75 0.82
C ALA A 43 -25.41 -19.85 -0.36
N ARG A 44 -25.74 -18.56 -0.29
CA ARG A 44 -25.39 -17.55 -1.31
C ARG A 44 -23.93 -17.12 -1.27
N TYR A 45 -23.42 -16.76 -0.09
CA TYR A 45 -22.13 -16.07 0.03
C TYR A 45 -20.95 -17.00 0.29
N CYS A 46 -21.15 -18.18 0.89
CA CYS A 46 -20.06 -19.11 1.17
C CYS A 46 -19.35 -19.59 -0.13
N PRO A 47 -20.05 -19.99 -1.20
CA PRO A 47 -19.39 -20.34 -2.47
C PRO A 47 -18.58 -19.18 -3.06
N LEU A 48 -19.14 -17.96 -3.01
CA LEU A 48 -18.46 -16.77 -3.49
C LEU A 48 -17.19 -16.46 -2.67
N LEU A 49 -17.27 -16.56 -1.35
CA LEU A 49 -16.13 -16.34 -0.45
C LEU A 49 -15.00 -17.33 -0.72
N MET A 50 -15.33 -18.62 -0.90
CA MET A 50 -14.34 -19.65 -1.26
C MET A 50 -13.70 -19.37 -2.61
N ALA A 51 -14.50 -18.98 -3.62
CA ALA A 51 -14.01 -18.67 -4.95
C ALA A 51 -13.10 -17.43 -4.97
N ILE A 52 -13.43 -16.39 -4.20
CA ILE A 52 -12.56 -15.22 -4.02
C ILE A 52 -11.24 -15.64 -3.36
N GLY A 53 -11.30 -16.44 -2.28
CA GLY A 53 -10.10 -16.93 -1.60
C GLY A 53 -9.16 -17.72 -2.53
N GLU A 54 -9.73 -18.64 -3.32
CA GLU A 54 -8.97 -19.40 -4.31
C GLU A 54 -8.38 -18.50 -5.40
N ARG A 55 -9.13 -17.49 -5.90
CA ARG A 55 -8.60 -16.53 -6.87
C ARG A 55 -7.44 -15.70 -6.29
N GLN A 56 -7.54 -15.24 -5.05
CA GLN A 56 -6.48 -14.47 -4.39
C GLN A 56 -5.22 -15.31 -4.20
N LYS A 57 -5.37 -16.59 -3.83
CA LYS A 57 -4.26 -17.55 -3.76
C LYS A 57 -3.59 -17.72 -5.13
N GLN A 58 -4.36 -18.01 -6.17
CA GLN A 58 -3.84 -18.17 -7.53
C GLN A 58 -3.12 -16.91 -8.02
N LEU A 59 -3.68 -15.71 -7.77
CA LEU A 59 -3.04 -14.45 -8.12
C LEU A 59 -1.70 -14.25 -7.40
N ALA A 60 -1.63 -14.58 -6.11
CA ALA A 60 -0.38 -14.49 -5.35
C ALA A 60 0.68 -15.46 -5.88
N GLU A 61 0.29 -16.69 -6.22
CA GLU A 61 1.17 -17.69 -6.84
C GLU A 61 1.64 -17.25 -8.24
N GLU A 62 0.75 -16.68 -9.07
CA GLU A 62 1.06 -16.10 -10.39
C GLU A 62 2.08 -14.97 -10.28
N ILE A 63 1.90 -14.04 -9.33
CA ILE A 63 2.84 -12.95 -9.07
C ILE A 63 4.18 -13.52 -8.64
N LEU A 64 4.22 -14.41 -7.64
CA LEU A 64 5.47 -14.99 -7.14
C LEU A 64 6.22 -15.76 -8.25
N SER A 65 5.50 -16.55 -9.05
CA SER A 65 6.07 -17.29 -10.17
C SER A 65 6.65 -16.34 -11.22
N SER A 66 5.91 -15.28 -11.59
CA SER A 66 6.36 -14.27 -12.55
C SER A 66 7.63 -13.55 -12.09
N TRP A 67 7.71 -13.21 -10.79
CA TRP A 67 8.88 -12.60 -10.19
C TRP A 67 10.13 -13.49 -10.26
N ASN A 68 9.97 -14.80 -10.04
CA ASN A 68 11.06 -15.78 -9.98
C ASN A 68 11.36 -16.49 -11.31
N SER A 69 10.61 -16.20 -12.37
CA SER A 69 10.87 -16.77 -13.70
C SER A 69 12.26 -16.37 -14.23
N THR A 70 12.79 -17.11 -15.21
CA THR A 70 14.15 -16.93 -15.75
C THR A 70 14.45 -15.48 -16.15
N ASP A 71 13.47 -14.81 -16.77
CA ASP A 71 13.55 -13.40 -17.20
C ASP A 71 12.58 -12.50 -16.39
N GLY A 72 12.17 -12.98 -15.21
CA GLY A 72 11.26 -12.31 -14.30
C GLY A 72 11.85 -11.08 -13.63
N MET A 73 11.03 -10.40 -12.83
CA MET A 73 11.41 -9.14 -12.19
C MET A 73 12.70 -9.25 -11.36
N LEU A 74 12.92 -10.37 -10.65
CA LEU A 74 14.15 -10.57 -9.88
C LEU A 74 15.39 -10.59 -10.80
N ALA A 75 15.32 -11.31 -11.93
CA ALA A 75 16.43 -11.34 -12.89
C ALA A 75 16.65 -9.96 -13.52
N GLN A 76 15.58 -9.25 -13.89
CA GLN A 76 15.65 -7.89 -14.43
C GLN A 76 16.29 -6.89 -13.46
N LEU A 77 16.04 -7.03 -12.15
CA LEU A 77 16.59 -6.13 -11.13
C LEU A 77 17.99 -6.52 -10.62
N SER A 78 18.55 -7.66 -11.04
CA SER A 78 19.82 -8.17 -10.49
C SER A 78 20.89 -8.53 -11.54
N LYS A 79 20.52 -8.67 -12.81
CA LYS A 79 21.45 -9.04 -13.89
C LYS A 79 21.35 -8.01 -15.02
N PHE A 80 22.49 -7.39 -15.33
CA PHE A 80 22.58 -6.32 -16.33
C PHE A 80 23.68 -6.63 -17.35
N PRO A 81 23.56 -6.14 -18.61
CA PRO A 81 22.37 -5.49 -19.15
C PRO A 81 21.23 -6.49 -19.39
N ASN A 82 20.01 -6.01 -19.45
CA ASN A 82 18.84 -6.79 -19.86
C ASN A 82 17.89 -5.93 -20.73
N GLN A 83 16.76 -6.50 -21.14
CA GLN A 83 15.81 -5.81 -22.02
C GLN A 83 15.19 -4.55 -21.41
N ARG A 84 15.17 -4.44 -20.08
CA ARG A 84 14.53 -3.33 -19.35
C ARG A 84 15.51 -2.32 -18.79
N TYR A 85 16.68 -2.76 -18.35
CA TYR A 85 17.70 -1.90 -17.73
C TYR A 85 19.07 -2.17 -18.33
N ALA A 86 19.75 -1.11 -18.77
CA ALA A 86 21.11 -1.17 -19.28
C ALA A 86 22.12 -1.45 -18.16
N ASP A 87 21.89 -0.90 -16.96
CA ASP A 87 22.75 -1.05 -15.80
C ASP A 87 21.95 -1.03 -14.47
N SER A 88 22.67 -1.15 -13.35
CA SER A 88 22.07 -1.15 -12.02
C SER A 88 21.55 0.23 -11.59
N HIS A 89 22.07 1.33 -12.13
CA HIS A 89 21.61 2.68 -11.80
C HIS A 89 20.19 2.90 -12.31
N GLU A 90 19.89 2.46 -13.54
CA GLU A 90 18.53 2.51 -14.09
C GLU A 90 17.53 1.68 -13.26
N ALA A 91 17.93 0.49 -12.81
CA ALA A 91 17.09 -0.36 -11.96
C ALA A 91 16.83 0.27 -10.58
N ILE A 92 17.84 0.87 -9.96
CA ILE A 92 17.67 1.62 -8.70
C ILE A 92 16.78 2.85 -8.90
N ALA A 93 16.92 3.55 -10.03
CA ALA A 93 16.05 4.69 -10.36
C ALA A 93 14.58 4.29 -10.44
N GLU A 94 14.27 3.13 -11.04
CA GLU A 94 12.91 2.61 -11.08
C GLU A 94 12.41 2.16 -9.70
N LEU A 95 13.25 1.48 -8.90
CA LEU A 95 12.88 1.12 -7.53
C LEU A 95 12.56 2.36 -6.68
N LEU A 96 13.36 3.43 -6.80
CA LEU A 96 13.09 4.68 -6.10
C LEU A 96 11.78 5.33 -6.59
N ARG A 97 11.51 5.32 -7.90
CA ARG A 97 10.26 5.85 -8.47
C ARG A 97 9.03 5.10 -7.94
N VAL A 98 9.09 3.77 -7.91
CA VAL A 98 8.03 2.93 -7.34
C VAL A 98 7.86 3.21 -5.84
N GLN A 99 8.96 3.34 -5.10
CA GLN A 99 8.95 3.65 -3.67
C GLN A 99 8.31 5.01 -3.37
N VAL A 100 8.66 6.05 -4.13
CA VAL A 100 8.06 7.39 -4.01
C VAL A 100 6.55 7.33 -4.30
N THR A 101 6.16 6.64 -5.38
CA THR A 101 4.75 6.45 -5.73
C THR A 101 3.98 5.70 -4.63
N ALA A 102 4.60 4.69 -4.02
CA ALA A 102 4.01 3.93 -2.91
C ALA A 102 3.82 4.80 -1.66
N LEU A 103 4.78 5.67 -1.33
CA LEU A 103 4.69 6.62 -0.22
C LEU A 103 3.60 7.69 -0.46
N ASP A 104 3.47 8.21 -1.69
CA ASP A 104 2.36 9.12 -2.03
C ASP A 104 1.00 8.41 -1.93
N SER A 105 0.93 7.17 -2.41
CA SER A 105 -0.28 6.34 -2.31
C SER A 105 -0.65 6.08 -0.85
N LEU A 106 0.32 5.78 0.01
CA LEU A 106 0.11 5.61 1.46
C LEU A 106 -0.49 6.88 2.09
N LYS A 107 0.08 8.05 1.76
CA LYS A 107 -0.45 9.35 2.20
C LYS A 107 -1.88 9.57 1.68
N LYS A 108 -2.17 9.25 0.42
CA LYS A 108 -3.52 9.37 -0.17
C LYS A 108 -4.54 8.47 0.52
N LYS A 109 -4.18 7.22 0.85
CA LYS A 109 -5.06 6.29 1.60
C LYS A 109 -5.53 6.84 2.94
N LEU A 110 -4.70 7.65 3.61
CA LEU A 110 -5.10 8.37 4.83
C LEU A 110 -5.77 9.72 4.52
N GLY A 111 -5.28 10.44 3.51
CA GLY A 111 -5.77 11.76 3.13
C GLY A 111 -7.22 11.76 2.63
N THR A 112 -7.62 10.74 1.88
CA THR A 112 -8.99 10.59 1.37
C THR A 112 -10.01 10.54 2.50
N PRO A 113 -9.93 9.61 3.48
CA PRO A 113 -10.87 9.59 4.60
C PRO A 113 -10.74 10.78 5.54
N LEU A 114 -9.59 11.48 5.58
CA LEU A 114 -9.43 12.77 6.25
C LEU A 114 -10.12 13.95 5.54
N GLY A 115 -10.63 13.75 4.32
CA GLY A 115 -11.31 14.80 3.57
C GLY A 115 -10.38 15.74 2.81
N ARG A 116 -9.14 15.33 2.47
CA ARG A 116 -8.22 16.15 1.66
C ARG A 116 -8.82 16.55 0.30
N GLN A 117 -9.69 15.69 -0.27
CA GLN A 117 -10.43 15.94 -1.51
C GLN A 117 -11.88 16.44 -1.27
N SER A 118 -12.26 16.65 -0.01
CA SER A 118 -13.64 16.98 0.39
C SER A 118 -13.69 18.19 1.31
N LYS A 119 -12.80 19.17 1.12
CA LYS A 119 -12.73 20.42 1.90
C LYS A 119 -12.66 20.18 3.42
N GLY A 120 -11.94 19.13 3.83
CA GLY A 120 -11.80 18.73 5.23
C GLY A 120 -13.00 17.96 5.82
N GLN A 121 -14.03 17.64 5.04
CA GLN A 121 -15.14 16.80 5.49
C GLN A 121 -14.69 15.33 5.59
N PRO A 122 -14.74 14.69 6.78
CA PRO A 122 -14.33 13.30 6.92
C PRO A 122 -15.13 12.34 6.04
N GLN A 123 -14.44 11.38 5.43
CA GLN A 123 -15.00 10.37 4.51
C GLN A 123 -14.69 8.95 5.02
N PRO A 124 -15.22 8.52 6.18
CA PRO A 124 -14.82 7.25 6.81
C PRO A 124 -15.04 6.02 5.92
N PHE A 125 -16.07 6.03 5.07
CA PHE A 125 -16.36 4.92 4.15
C PHE A 125 -15.47 4.88 2.89
N GLN A 126 -14.63 5.89 2.70
CA GLN A 126 -13.59 5.89 1.66
C GLN A 126 -12.22 5.42 2.18
N ALA A 127 -12.12 5.03 3.46
CA ALA A 127 -10.93 4.38 3.96
C ALA A 127 -10.85 2.93 3.45
N ASP A 128 -9.65 2.47 3.06
CA ASP A 128 -9.40 1.06 2.81
C ASP A 128 -9.70 0.24 4.07
N ALA A 129 -10.30 -0.94 3.91
CA ALA A 129 -10.56 -1.88 4.99
C ALA A 129 -11.37 -1.31 6.18
N TRP A 130 -12.32 -0.40 5.90
CA TRP A 130 -13.10 0.26 6.94
C TRP A 130 -14.10 -0.66 7.64
N ARG A 131 -14.63 -1.68 6.95
CA ARG A 131 -15.62 -2.61 7.51
C ARG A 131 -14.99 -3.52 8.55
N SER A 132 -13.81 -4.06 8.23
CA SER A 132 -13.02 -4.87 9.16
C SER A 132 -12.26 -4.05 10.20
N LYS A 133 -12.37 -2.72 10.14
CA LYS A 133 -11.63 -1.77 10.99
C LYS A 133 -10.11 -1.93 10.89
N SER A 134 -9.60 -2.42 9.75
CA SER A 134 -8.19 -2.74 9.56
C SER A 134 -7.39 -1.65 8.83
N SER A 135 -7.98 -0.48 8.58
CA SER A 135 -7.34 0.64 7.86
C SER A 135 -5.98 1.01 8.43
N LEU A 136 -5.87 1.23 9.75
CA LEU A 136 -4.61 1.62 10.39
C LEU A 136 -3.54 0.53 10.30
N SER A 137 -3.91 -0.73 10.48
CA SER A 137 -2.98 -1.88 10.33
C SER A 137 -2.50 -2.03 8.89
N SER A 138 -3.34 -1.70 7.89
CA SER A 138 -2.92 -1.69 6.48
C SER A 138 -1.93 -0.55 6.18
N LEU A 139 -2.14 0.63 6.77
CA LEU A 139 -1.19 1.75 6.70
C LEU A 139 0.14 1.38 7.38
N GLU A 140 0.09 0.70 8.53
CA GLU A 140 1.27 0.20 9.24
C GLU A 140 2.09 -0.76 8.39
N ALA A 141 1.45 -1.79 7.82
CA ALA A 141 2.13 -2.75 6.95
C ALA A 141 2.79 -2.07 5.74
N SER A 142 2.13 -1.06 5.17
CA SER A 142 2.69 -0.26 4.06
C SER A 142 3.89 0.58 4.48
N LEU A 143 3.84 1.20 5.66
CA LEU A 143 4.96 1.96 6.22
C LEU A 143 6.16 1.07 6.54
N ILE A 144 5.93 -0.11 7.11
CA ILE A 144 6.98 -1.11 7.38
C ILE A 144 7.62 -1.59 6.07
N SER A 145 6.82 -1.85 5.04
CA SER A 145 7.33 -2.25 3.73
C SER A 145 8.23 -1.16 3.12
N ALA A 146 7.79 0.10 3.19
CA ALA A 146 8.58 1.25 2.74
C ALA A 146 9.91 1.38 3.50
N GLU A 147 9.90 1.24 4.83
CA GLU A 147 11.10 1.26 5.65
C GLU A 147 12.03 0.06 5.36
N THR A 148 11.47 -1.09 4.99
CA THR A 148 12.23 -2.28 4.58
C THR A 148 12.97 -2.05 3.26
N VAL A 149 12.39 -1.33 2.30
CA VAL A 149 13.09 -0.93 1.06
C VAL A 149 14.21 0.06 1.37
N TRP A 150 13.96 1.00 2.29
CA TRP A 150 14.95 1.97 2.74
C TRP A 150 16.16 1.31 3.41
N THR A 151 15.91 0.46 4.41
CA THR A 151 16.96 -0.18 5.23
C THR A 151 17.59 -1.40 4.54
N GLY A 152 16.77 -2.20 3.86
CA GLY A 152 17.13 -3.45 3.21
C GLY A 152 17.44 -4.59 4.19
N VAL A 153 17.55 -5.79 3.65
CA VAL A 153 18.05 -6.97 4.40
C VAL A 153 19.56 -6.82 4.59
N ASP A 154 20.07 -7.12 5.79
CA ASP A 154 21.49 -6.98 6.15
C ASP A 154 22.06 -5.56 5.89
N ASN A 155 21.22 -4.53 6.04
CA ASN A 155 21.54 -3.12 5.73
C ASN A 155 21.87 -2.85 4.26
N LYS A 156 21.38 -3.67 3.32
CA LYS A 156 21.56 -3.51 1.87
C LYS A 156 20.34 -2.88 1.20
N GLY A 157 19.88 -1.75 1.75
CA GLY A 157 18.78 -0.97 1.20
C GLY A 157 19.25 0.29 0.48
N LEU A 158 18.29 1.12 0.04
CA LEU A 158 18.56 2.43 -0.58
C LEU A 158 19.46 3.30 0.31
N ARG A 159 19.35 3.16 1.64
CA ARG A 159 20.19 3.83 2.62
C ARG A 159 21.69 3.61 2.39
N SER A 160 22.09 2.39 2.01
CA SER A 160 23.51 2.04 1.80
C SER A 160 24.11 2.57 0.50
N LEU A 161 23.26 3.07 -0.41
CA LEU A 161 23.69 3.66 -1.68
C LEU A 161 24.11 5.12 -1.52
N LEU A 162 23.77 5.75 -0.39
CA LEU A 162 24.19 7.11 -0.10
C LEU A 162 25.71 7.17 0.18
N PRO A 163 26.42 8.16 -0.39
CA PRO A 163 27.82 8.38 -0.06
C PRO A 163 27.96 8.86 1.39
N ALA A 164 29.15 8.71 1.98
CA ALA A 164 29.38 8.95 3.41
C ALA A 164 29.06 10.39 3.84
N GLU A 165 29.26 11.36 2.94
CA GLU A 165 28.97 12.79 3.15
C GLU A 165 27.46 13.06 3.31
N GLN A 166 26.61 12.15 2.79
CA GLN A 166 25.15 12.21 2.90
C GLN A 166 24.62 11.50 4.16
N LYS A 167 25.49 11.14 5.12
CA LYS A 167 25.06 10.60 6.42
C LYS A 167 23.96 11.47 7.10
N PRO A 168 24.03 12.81 7.11
CA PRO A 168 22.97 13.63 7.70
C PRO A 168 21.60 13.41 7.03
N LEU A 169 21.56 13.19 5.72
CA LEU A 169 20.33 12.87 5.00
C LEU A 169 19.81 11.48 5.38
N ALA A 170 20.71 10.48 5.47
CA ALA A 170 20.33 9.14 5.91
C ALA A 170 19.69 9.17 7.32
N ASP A 171 20.33 9.85 8.27
CA ASP A 171 19.82 9.99 9.64
C ASP A 171 18.48 10.75 9.68
N LYS A 172 18.29 11.74 8.80
CA LYS A 172 17.03 12.49 8.65
C LYS A 172 15.88 11.60 8.16
N ILE A 173 16.14 10.72 7.21
CA ILE A 173 15.16 9.74 6.71
C ILE A 173 14.84 8.70 7.79
N ASP A 174 15.86 8.18 8.49
CA ASP A 174 15.68 7.26 9.62
C ASP A 174 14.76 7.88 10.70
N ALA A 175 14.99 9.15 11.05
CA ALA A 175 14.18 9.88 12.00
C ALA A 175 12.74 10.11 11.52
N ALA A 176 12.53 10.33 10.22
CA ALA A 176 11.19 10.52 9.64
C ALA A 176 10.34 9.22 9.70
N TYR A 177 10.95 8.07 9.40
CA TYR A 177 10.30 6.76 9.60
C TYR A 177 10.00 6.50 11.07
N ALA A 178 10.96 6.74 11.97
CA ALA A 178 10.78 6.57 13.41
C ALA A 178 9.63 7.43 13.96
N THR A 179 9.54 8.69 13.52
CA THR A 179 8.45 9.61 13.87
C THR A 179 7.10 9.10 13.38
N SER A 180 7.03 8.65 12.13
CA SER A 180 5.79 8.13 11.55
C SER A 180 5.29 6.87 12.27
N ARG A 181 6.19 5.95 12.61
CA ARG A 181 5.85 4.76 13.43
C ARG A 181 5.34 5.15 14.81
N LYS A 182 6.01 6.11 15.47
CA LYS A 182 5.59 6.58 16.79
C LYS A 182 4.17 7.13 16.75
N LEU A 183 3.89 8.06 15.84
CA LEU A 183 2.57 8.67 15.69
C LEU A 183 1.50 7.62 15.36
N LEU A 184 1.79 6.69 14.45
CA LEU A 184 0.88 5.60 14.14
C LEU A 184 0.57 4.74 15.37
N SER A 185 1.57 4.42 16.18
CA SER A 185 1.39 3.60 17.39
C SER A 185 0.52 4.28 18.46
N GLU A 186 0.36 5.60 18.42
CA GLU A 186 -0.49 6.39 19.31
C GLU A 186 -1.96 6.39 18.86
N LEU A 187 -2.26 6.02 17.61
CA LEU A 187 -3.61 5.90 17.06
C LEU A 187 -4.27 4.59 17.54
N LYS A 188 -4.82 4.60 18.75
CA LYS A 188 -5.41 3.40 19.38
C LYS A 188 -6.80 3.00 18.87
N PRO A 189 -7.77 3.93 18.72
CA PRO A 189 -9.09 3.58 18.20
C PRO A 189 -9.04 3.27 16.70
N PRO A 190 -10.04 2.54 16.16
CA PRO A 190 -10.25 2.42 14.72
C PRO A 190 -10.26 3.78 14.01
N LEU A 191 -9.84 3.80 12.74
CA LEU A 191 -9.75 5.02 11.94
C LEU A 191 -11.09 5.79 11.90
N ALA A 192 -12.22 5.11 11.73
CA ALA A 192 -13.53 5.75 11.69
C ALA A 192 -13.88 6.47 13.01
N ASP A 193 -13.49 5.90 14.15
CA ASP A 193 -13.76 6.46 15.47
C ASP A 193 -12.87 7.70 15.72
N LEU A 194 -11.62 7.65 15.26
CA LEU A 194 -10.72 8.81 15.27
C LEU A 194 -11.26 9.95 14.40
N LEU A 195 -11.76 9.64 13.20
CA LEU A 195 -12.33 10.63 12.28
C LEU A 195 -13.56 11.35 12.84
N ALA A 196 -14.31 10.69 13.73
CA ALA A 196 -15.51 11.26 14.34
C ALA A 196 -15.21 12.40 15.34
N THR A 197 -14.00 12.45 15.90
CA THR A 197 -13.64 13.43 16.95
C THR A 197 -12.60 14.44 16.48
N GLU A 198 -12.64 15.65 17.04
CA GLU A 198 -11.65 16.68 16.69
C GLU A 198 -10.23 16.28 17.11
N ALA A 199 -10.07 15.76 18.34
CA ALA A 199 -8.80 15.27 18.83
C ALA A 199 -8.24 14.12 17.98
N GLY A 200 -9.08 13.16 17.59
CA GLY A 200 -8.67 12.05 16.73
C GLY A 200 -8.26 12.54 15.33
N ARG A 201 -8.98 13.49 14.74
CA ARG A 201 -8.58 14.13 13.47
C ARG A 201 -7.26 14.88 13.59
N GLN A 202 -6.97 15.54 14.72
CA GLN A 202 -5.68 16.19 14.93
C GLN A 202 -4.52 15.18 14.96
N GLN A 203 -4.70 14.05 15.66
CA GLN A 203 -3.70 12.96 15.67
C GLN A 203 -3.48 12.38 14.26
N LEU A 204 -4.56 12.14 13.51
CA LEU A 204 -4.48 11.65 12.13
C LEU A 204 -3.81 12.64 11.18
N ASN A 205 -4.04 13.96 11.35
CA ASN A 205 -3.34 14.99 10.58
C ASN A 205 -1.84 15.00 10.89
N ALA A 206 -1.45 14.89 12.16
CA ALA A 206 -0.04 14.79 12.53
C ALA A 206 0.65 13.57 11.89
N PHE A 207 -0.03 12.42 11.88
CA PHE A 207 0.46 11.23 11.18
C PHE A 207 0.52 11.42 9.65
N TYR A 208 -0.49 12.05 9.05
CA TYR A 208 -0.46 12.40 7.62
C TYR A 208 0.75 13.28 7.27
N ASP A 209 1.04 14.29 8.08
CA ASP A 209 2.15 15.20 7.87
C ASP A 209 3.50 14.50 8.01
N SER A 210 3.61 13.52 8.93
CA SER A 210 4.82 12.71 9.06
C SER A 210 5.05 11.80 7.85
N LEU A 211 3.99 11.20 7.30
CA LEU A 211 4.07 10.45 6.03
C LEU A 211 4.50 11.35 4.87
N ASN A 212 3.98 12.58 4.82
CA ASN A 212 4.38 13.56 3.81
C ASN A 212 5.87 13.95 3.94
N ALA A 213 6.40 14.04 5.16
CA ALA A 213 7.84 14.25 5.38
C ALA A 213 8.68 13.10 4.82
N VAL A 214 8.29 11.84 5.09
CA VAL A 214 8.98 10.66 4.52
C VAL A 214 8.93 10.69 2.99
N HIS A 215 7.76 10.97 2.41
CA HIS A 215 7.57 11.07 0.96
C HIS A 215 8.48 12.14 0.33
N ARG A 216 8.44 13.38 0.84
CA ARG A 216 9.24 14.49 0.31
C ARG A 216 10.75 14.27 0.43
N LEU A 217 11.20 13.58 1.48
CA LEU A 217 12.60 13.21 1.62
C LEU A 217 13.05 12.21 0.54
N HIS A 218 12.21 11.22 0.21
CA HIS A 218 12.53 10.24 -0.84
C HIS A 218 12.49 10.87 -2.24
N GLU A 219 11.44 11.67 -2.50
CA GLU A 219 11.20 12.31 -3.78
C GLU A 219 12.24 13.40 -4.10
N GLY A 220 12.58 14.25 -3.13
CA GLY A 220 13.45 15.39 -3.35
C GLY A 220 14.91 15.11 -3.01
N GLU A 221 15.20 14.97 -1.72
CA GLU A 221 16.57 14.95 -1.21
C GLU A 221 17.30 13.64 -1.55
N LEU A 222 16.66 12.48 -1.36
CA LEU A 222 17.24 11.17 -1.68
C LEU A 222 17.47 10.99 -3.17
N ALA A 223 16.47 11.29 -4.01
CA ALA A 223 16.61 11.20 -5.46
C ALA A 223 17.78 12.04 -5.96
N LYS A 224 17.88 13.29 -5.50
CA LYS A 224 19.01 14.18 -5.82
C LYS A 224 20.34 13.61 -5.35
N ALA A 225 20.42 13.09 -4.12
CA ALA A 225 21.65 12.54 -3.55
C ALA A 225 22.15 11.29 -4.29
N LEU A 226 21.24 10.51 -4.87
CA LEU A 226 21.56 9.33 -5.70
C LEU A 226 21.77 9.66 -7.19
N GLY A 227 21.66 10.93 -7.57
CA GLY A 227 21.75 11.35 -8.98
C GLY A 227 20.60 10.81 -9.85
N ILE A 228 19.44 10.56 -9.25
CA ILE A 228 18.26 10.01 -9.93
C ILE A 228 17.30 11.15 -10.24
N GLN A 229 16.98 11.32 -11.53
CA GLN A 229 15.93 12.23 -11.94
C GLN A 229 14.59 11.48 -11.93
N LEU A 230 13.78 11.75 -10.91
CA LEU A 230 12.37 11.38 -10.94
C LEU A 230 11.70 12.32 -11.95
N GLY A 231 11.24 11.77 -13.08
CA GLY A 231 10.41 12.53 -14.02
C GLY A 231 9.13 13.02 -13.32
N PHE A 232 8.44 13.98 -13.93
CA PHE A 232 7.13 14.44 -13.44
C PHE A 232 6.23 13.23 -13.16
N ASN A 233 5.90 12.99 -11.89
CA ASN A 233 4.83 12.05 -11.59
C ASN A 233 3.52 12.71 -12.04
N ALA A 234 2.64 11.97 -12.71
CA ALA A 234 1.31 12.45 -13.09
C ALA A 234 0.43 12.87 -11.89
N ASN A 235 0.93 12.72 -10.67
CA ASN A 235 0.31 13.09 -9.40
C ASN A 235 0.80 14.44 -8.84
N ASP A 236 1.79 15.08 -9.46
CA ASP A 236 2.37 16.36 -8.99
C ASP A 236 1.64 17.60 -9.53
N GLY A 237 0.65 17.42 -10.42
CA GLY A 237 -0.09 18.53 -11.01
C GLY A 237 -1.35 18.12 -11.78
N ASP A 238 -2.44 17.93 -11.04
CA ASP A 238 -3.84 18.31 -11.27
C ASP A 238 -4.59 18.09 -9.94
#